data_AF-A0A7K1SHD8-F1
#
_entry.id   AF-A0A7K1SHD8-F1
#
_cell.length_a   1.000
_cell.length_b   1.000
_cell.length_c   1.000
_cell.angle_alpha   90.00
_cell.angle_beta   90.00
_cell.angle_gamma   90.00
#
_symmetry.space_group_name_H-M   'P 1'
#
loop_
_entity.id
_entity.type
_entity.pdbx_description
1 polymer ?
#
loop_
_entity_poly.entity_id
_entity_poly.type
_entity_poly.pdbx_seq_one_letter_code
_entity_poly.pdbx_strand_id
1 'polypeptide(L)'
;MKIQFPLFLLFIAWTAAAQTRNPANKAIYLEDVSWTKARELLTPDAVVVIPLGAGSKEHGPHLPLATDYLQAEGYAKEIALQRKVLIAPIVSYGFYPAFLKYPGSTSINFETATSTVVQIVRSLAAYGPKRFYIVNIGVSTTPTLVTAAKTLAEEGIVLYFSRYDRQGFVQAEQPFRTRSYSGHADELESSNLLALRPDLVDMSKAVNDSSMKGKSGGMTPVMIAGGNLNTSGINGYAALATVEKGRKGMASFAKELIREIDSVSTCALPKAVDRTALYAAYVGNYVDKSGTELVISQKDNKLYFLWNKIDTSNFFHLYQDAPDNFSSMNLNVLFIRNDAEQVTKAWCQFRGTSFWVTKSK
;
A
#
# COMPACT_ATOMS: atom_id res chain seq x y z
N MET A 1 -26.16 11.55 -64.76
CA MET A 1 -25.22 10.56 -64.21
C MET A 1 -25.03 10.89 -62.73
N LYS A 2 -25.75 10.20 -61.83
CA LYS A 2 -25.72 10.45 -60.37
C LYS A 2 -24.67 9.53 -59.77
N ILE A 3 -23.65 10.08 -59.14
CA ILE A 3 -22.63 9.30 -58.42
C ILE A 3 -23.04 9.26 -56.94
N GLN A 4 -23.34 8.05 -56.45
CA GLN A 4 -23.58 7.76 -55.04
C GLN A 4 -22.24 7.73 -54.28
N PHE A 5 -22.16 8.44 -53.16
CA PHE A 5 -21.16 8.19 -52.12
C PHE A 5 -21.79 7.28 -51.04
N PRO A 6 -21.18 6.17 -50.63
CA PRO A 6 -21.65 5.43 -49.48
C PRO A 6 -21.13 6.11 -48.20
N LEU A 7 -22.08 6.40 -47.33
CA LEU A 7 -21.90 6.87 -45.97
C LEU A 7 -21.27 5.73 -45.14
N PHE A 8 -19.97 5.80 -44.84
CA PHE A 8 -19.35 4.91 -43.86
C PHE A 8 -19.68 5.42 -42.45
N LEU A 9 -20.70 4.78 -41.85
CA LEU A 9 -20.97 4.82 -40.42
C LEU A 9 -19.82 4.10 -39.68
N LEU A 10 -18.87 4.86 -39.12
CA LEU A 10 -17.92 4.33 -38.14
C LEU A 10 -18.65 4.23 -36.79
N PHE A 11 -19.19 3.05 -36.51
CA PHE A 11 -19.78 2.72 -35.21
C PHE A 11 -18.68 2.63 -34.14
N ILE A 12 -18.79 3.53 -33.15
CA ILE A 12 -18.55 3.36 -31.72
C ILE A 12 -17.60 2.20 -31.33
N ALA A 13 -16.35 2.54 -31.00
CA ALA A 13 -15.46 1.65 -30.26
C ALA A 13 -14.74 2.45 -29.17
N TRP A 14 -15.47 2.93 -28.18
CA TRP A 14 -14.88 3.48 -26.95
C TRP A 14 -15.84 3.25 -25.79
N THR A 15 -15.65 2.14 -25.08
CA THR A 15 -15.92 1.93 -23.62
C THR A 15 -15.80 0.45 -23.24
N ALA A 16 -14.63 -0.18 -23.39
CA ALA A 16 -14.43 -1.54 -22.84
C ALA A 16 -13.00 -1.89 -22.40
N ALA A 17 -12.04 -0.96 -22.44
CA ALA A 17 -10.65 -1.28 -22.04
C ALA A 17 -10.47 -1.44 -20.51
N ALA A 18 -11.41 -0.97 -19.70
CA ALA A 18 -11.37 -1.13 -18.24
C ALA A 18 -11.80 -2.55 -17.79
N GLN A 19 -12.54 -3.30 -18.62
CA GLN A 19 -13.06 -4.62 -18.24
C GLN A 19 -12.18 -5.81 -18.67
N THR A 20 -11.10 -5.58 -19.41
CA THR A 20 -10.31 -6.67 -20.03
C THR A 20 -9.04 -7.06 -19.26
N ARG A 21 -8.91 -6.72 -17.96
CA ARG A 21 -7.80 -7.21 -17.12
C ARG A 21 -8.02 -8.63 -16.59
N ASN A 22 -9.27 -9.09 -16.49
CA ASN A 22 -9.58 -10.42 -15.97
C ASN A 22 -10.74 -11.12 -16.72
N PRO A 23 -10.46 -11.85 -17.81
CA PRO A 23 -11.50 -12.58 -18.54
C PRO A 23 -12.05 -13.80 -17.75
N ALA A 24 -11.42 -14.20 -16.63
CA ALA A 24 -11.74 -15.43 -15.90
C ALA A 24 -12.49 -15.23 -14.56
N ASN A 25 -12.84 -13.99 -14.19
CA ASN A 25 -13.71 -13.67 -13.04
C ASN A 25 -13.28 -14.26 -11.68
N LYS A 26 -11.96 -14.34 -11.41
CA LYS A 26 -11.45 -14.80 -10.11
C LYS A 26 -11.24 -13.63 -9.15
N ALA A 27 -10.23 -12.77 -9.33
CA ALA A 27 -10.12 -11.54 -8.54
C ALA A 27 -10.88 -10.35 -9.15
N ILE A 28 -11.18 -9.35 -8.30
CA ILE A 28 -11.79 -8.08 -8.71
C ILE A 28 -10.84 -6.94 -8.36
N TYR A 29 -10.47 -6.13 -9.35
CA TYR A 29 -9.74 -4.89 -9.13
C TYR A 29 -10.71 -3.81 -8.65
N LEU A 30 -10.38 -3.15 -7.54
CA LEU A 30 -11.23 -2.12 -6.96
C LEU A 30 -11.34 -0.89 -7.87
N GLU A 31 -10.29 -0.57 -8.63
CA GLU A 31 -10.30 0.52 -9.62
C GLU A 31 -11.23 0.27 -10.82
N ASP A 32 -11.63 -0.98 -11.07
CA ASP A 32 -12.45 -1.35 -12.23
C ASP A 32 -13.96 -1.41 -11.90
N VAL A 33 -14.36 -1.12 -10.66
CA VAL A 33 -15.76 -1.21 -10.20
C VAL A 33 -16.28 0.10 -9.62
N SER A 34 -17.59 0.33 -9.72
CA SER A 34 -18.24 1.48 -9.09
C SER A 34 -18.19 1.39 -7.57
N TRP A 35 -18.27 2.53 -6.88
CA TRP A 35 -18.26 2.56 -5.41
C TRP A 35 -19.43 1.77 -4.79
N THR A 36 -20.58 1.72 -5.47
CA THR A 36 -21.73 0.91 -5.02
C THR A 36 -21.41 -0.57 -5.08
N LYS A 37 -20.70 -1.01 -6.12
CA LYS A 37 -20.23 -2.39 -6.23
C LYS A 37 -19.12 -2.70 -5.23
N ALA A 38 -18.18 -1.78 -5.03
CA ALA A 38 -17.14 -1.92 -4.02
C ALA A 38 -17.75 -2.12 -2.62
N ARG A 39 -18.80 -1.36 -2.26
CA ARG A 39 -19.53 -1.53 -0.99
C ARG A 39 -20.12 -2.94 -0.82
N GLU A 40 -20.61 -3.56 -1.88
CA GLU A 40 -21.11 -4.95 -1.82
C GLU A 40 -19.97 -5.97 -1.62
N LEU A 41 -18.79 -5.67 -2.15
CA LEU A 41 -17.64 -6.57 -2.17
C LEU A 41 -16.80 -6.49 -0.90
N LEU A 42 -16.71 -5.32 -0.28
CA LEU A 42 -15.94 -5.05 0.94
C LEU A 42 -16.66 -5.63 2.16
N THR A 43 -16.73 -6.96 2.26
CA THR A 43 -17.33 -7.66 3.41
C THR A 43 -16.28 -7.97 4.47
N PRO A 44 -16.67 -8.30 5.72
CA PRO A 44 -15.74 -8.72 6.78
C PRO A 44 -14.82 -9.90 6.40
N ASP A 45 -15.30 -10.80 5.54
CA ASP A 45 -14.56 -11.98 5.09
C ASP A 45 -13.69 -11.72 3.85
N ALA A 46 -13.83 -10.56 3.21
CA ALA A 46 -13.04 -10.24 2.04
C ALA A 46 -11.55 -10.10 2.40
N VAL A 47 -10.70 -10.67 1.55
CA VAL A 47 -9.25 -10.45 1.58
C VAL A 47 -8.91 -9.41 0.53
N VAL A 48 -8.23 -8.34 0.97
CA VAL A 48 -7.75 -7.27 0.10
C VAL A 48 -6.25 -7.44 -0.11
N VAL A 49 -5.86 -7.62 -1.36
CA VAL A 49 -4.47 -7.62 -1.82
C VAL A 49 -4.09 -6.22 -2.28
N ILE A 50 -3.00 -5.68 -1.76
CA ILE A 50 -2.50 -4.34 -2.11
C ILE A 50 -1.10 -4.51 -2.73
N PRO A 51 -0.94 -4.32 -4.05
CA PRO A 51 0.39 -4.34 -4.65
C PRO A 51 1.19 -3.09 -4.22
N LEU A 52 2.45 -3.29 -3.81
CA LEU A 52 3.36 -2.22 -3.41
C LEU A 52 4.66 -2.34 -4.19
N GLY A 53 4.88 -1.42 -5.12
CA GLY A 53 6.07 -1.37 -5.96
C GLY A 53 6.39 0.07 -6.36
N ALA A 54 7.66 0.48 -6.22
CA ALA A 54 8.09 1.82 -6.55
C ALA A 54 7.77 2.19 -8.01
N GLY A 55 7.09 3.32 -8.21
CA GLY A 55 6.86 3.89 -9.54
C GLY A 55 8.12 4.50 -10.14
N SER A 56 9.09 4.90 -9.30
CA SER A 56 10.36 5.48 -9.75
C SER A 56 11.49 5.20 -8.74
N LYS A 57 12.28 4.15 -9.01
CA LYS A 57 13.45 3.70 -8.23
C LYS A 57 14.51 3.18 -9.20
N GLU A 58 15.75 3.58 -8.99
CA GLU A 58 16.89 3.06 -9.74
C GLU A 58 16.93 1.52 -9.75
N HIS A 59 17.35 0.94 -10.89
CA HIS A 59 17.49 -0.49 -11.16
C HIS A 59 18.55 -0.76 -12.25
N GLY A 60 19.70 -0.12 -12.13
CA GLY A 60 20.78 -0.16 -13.11
C GLY A 60 20.45 0.59 -14.41
N PRO A 61 21.41 0.65 -15.34
CA PRO A 61 21.26 1.35 -16.62
C PRO A 61 20.39 0.60 -17.63
N HIS A 62 20.07 -0.68 -17.39
CA HIS A 62 19.35 -1.54 -18.33
C HIS A 62 17.86 -1.68 -18.05
N LEU A 63 17.38 -1.33 -16.85
CA LEU A 63 15.96 -1.44 -16.47
C LEU A 63 15.29 -0.06 -16.29
N PRO A 64 13.96 0.03 -16.46
CA PRO A 64 13.25 1.27 -16.22
C PRO A 64 13.14 1.59 -14.71
N LEU A 65 12.98 2.87 -14.37
CA LEU A 65 12.72 3.29 -12.98
C LEU A 65 11.45 2.67 -12.37
N ALA A 66 10.52 2.22 -13.21
CA ALA A 66 9.26 1.60 -12.80
C ALA A 66 9.34 0.07 -12.60
N THR A 67 10.55 -0.52 -12.51
CA THR A 67 10.76 -1.98 -12.40
C THR A 67 9.91 -2.61 -11.29
N ASP A 68 9.95 -2.04 -10.07
CA ASP A 68 9.14 -2.54 -8.94
C ASP A 68 7.64 -2.46 -9.22
N TYR A 69 7.17 -1.33 -9.78
CA TYR A 69 5.76 -1.13 -10.13
C TYR A 69 5.29 -2.17 -11.16
N LEU A 70 6.08 -2.41 -12.19
CA LEU A 70 5.78 -3.40 -13.24
C LEU A 70 5.77 -4.82 -12.67
N GLN A 71 6.69 -5.15 -11.76
CA GLN A 71 6.67 -6.43 -11.05
C GLN A 71 5.44 -6.57 -10.16
N ALA A 72 5.07 -5.53 -9.39
CA ALA A 72 3.85 -5.53 -8.57
C ALA A 72 2.60 -5.75 -9.43
N GLU A 73 2.51 -5.09 -10.59
CA GLU A 73 1.44 -5.29 -11.56
C GLU A 73 1.41 -6.73 -12.11
N GLY A 74 2.57 -7.27 -12.47
CA GLY A 74 2.72 -8.64 -12.96
C GLY A 74 2.25 -9.67 -11.94
N TYR A 75 2.67 -9.54 -10.68
CA TYR A 75 2.21 -10.44 -9.62
C TYR A 75 0.73 -10.28 -9.29
N ALA A 76 0.19 -9.05 -9.33
CA ALA A 76 -1.23 -8.83 -9.16
C ALA A 76 -2.04 -9.56 -10.25
N LYS A 77 -1.57 -9.55 -11.51
CA LYS A 77 -2.18 -10.30 -12.61
C LYS A 77 -2.15 -11.81 -12.36
N GLU A 78 -1.00 -12.36 -11.92
CA GLU A 78 -0.88 -13.79 -11.60
C GLU A 78 -1.82 -14.22 -10.46
N ILE A 79 -1.95 -13.40 -9.41
CA ILE A 79 -2.90 -13.62 -8.32
C ILE A 79 -4.34 -13.56 -8.86
N ALA A 80 -4.65 -12.58 -9.71
CA ALA A 80 -5.99 -12.37 -10.25
C ALA A 80 -6.52 -13.54 -11.09
N LEU A 81 -5.62 -14.29 -11.73
CA LEU A 81 -5.93 -15.48 -12.51
C LEU A 81 -6.20 -16.73 -11.65
N GLN A 82 -5.88 -16.69 -10.35
CA GLN A 82 -5.83 -17.88 -9.51
C GLN A 82 -6.65 -17.79 -8.22
N ARG A 83 -6.94 -16.58 -7.72
CA ARG A 83 -7.63 -16.39 -6.43
C ARG A 83 -8.76 -15.38 -6.51
N LYS A 84 -9.80 -15.63 -5.71
CA LYS A 84 -10.93 -14.72 -5.52
C LYS A 84 -10.66 -13.76 -4.37
N VAL A 85 -10.01 -12.65 -4.72
CA VAL A 85 -9.64 -11.58 -3.79
C VAL A 85 -10.00 -10.22 -4.39
N LEU A 86 -10.02 -9.18 -3.56
CA LEU A 86 -10.07 -7.80 -4.02
C LEU A 86 -8.64 -7.31 -4.19
N ILE A 87 -8.33 -6.72 -5.34
CA ILE A 87 -7.03 -6.10 -5.58
C ILE A 87 -7.22 -4.59 -5.53
N ALA A 88 -6.51 -3.94 -4.62
CA ALA A 88 -6.48 -2.48 -4.54
C ALA A 88 -5.50 -1.89 -5.58
N PRO A 89 -5.62 -0.59 -5.89
CA PRO A 89 -4.65 0.09 -6.74
C PRO A 89 -3.23 -0.06 -6.20
N ILE A 90 -2.26 -0.12 -7.12
CA ILE A 90 -0.84 -0.23 -6.77
C ILE A 90 -0.41 1.01 -5.99
N VAL A 91 0.23 0.80 -4.84
CA VAL A 91 0.90 1.86 -4.08
C VAL A 91 2.28 2.08 -4.68
N SER A 92 2.47 3.23 -5.34
CA SER A 92 3.68 3.54 -6.13
C SER A 92 4.76 4.31 -5.39
N TYR A 93 4.42 4.94 -4.25
CA TYR A 93 5.37 5.67 -3.41
C TYR A 93 5.56 4.96 -2.08
N GLY A 94 6.81 4.81 -1.66
CA GLY A 94 7.20 4.05 -0.48
C GLY A 94 8.58 4.45 0.03
N PHE A 95 9.12 3.63 0.94
CA PHE A 95 10.39 3.87 1.61
C PHE A 95 11.53 3.08 0.94
N TYR A 96 12.32 3.78 0.13
CA TYR A 96 13.45 3.25 -0.65
C TYR A 96 14.71 4.13 -0.50
N PRO A 97 15.18 4.42 0.72
CA PRO A 97 16.21 5.42 0.96
C PRO A 97 17.58 5.09 0.35
N ALA A 98 17.84 3.81 0.05
CA ALA A 98 19.13 3.33 -0.44
C ALA A 98 19.49 3.85 -1.85
N PHE A 99 18.50 4.33 -2.62
CA PHE A 99 18.64 4.65 -4.04
C PHE A 99 18.52 6.14 -4.35
N LEU A 100 18.39 7.01 -3.33
CA LEU A 100 18.18 8.46 -3.49
C LEU A 100 19.36 9.22 -4.12
N LYS A 101 20.53 8.59 -4.23
CA LYS A 101 21.71 9.19 -4.89
C LYS A 101 21.73 8.95 -6.41
N TYR A 102 20.79 8.17 -6.92
CA TYR A 102 20.61 7.93 -8.35
C TYR A 102 19.48 8.81 -8.90
N PRO A 103 19.72 9.58 -9.98
CA PRO A 103 18.71 10.47 -10.55
C PRO A 103 17.42 9.74 -10.95
N GLY A 104 16.27 10.34 -10.63
CA GLY A 104 14.96 9.78 -10.90
C GLY A 104 14.39 8.91 -9.78
N SER A 105 15.21 8.41 -8.85
CA SER A 105 14.71 7.72 -7.66
C SER A 105 13.93 8.65 -6.76
N THR A 106 12.73 8.23 -6.35
CA THR A 106 11.92 8.95 -5.37
C THR A 106 11.58 8.04 -4.19
N SER A 107 11.72 8.57 -2.98
CA SER A 107 11.34 7.88 -1.74
C SER A 107 10.66 8.88 -0.83
N ILE A 108 9.60 8.43 -0.16
CA ILE A 108 9.04 9.14 1.00
C ILE A 108 9.74 8.66 2.27
N ASN A 109 9.63 9.43 3.36
CA ASN A 109 10.25 9.07 4.64
C ASN A 109 9.50 7.89 5.31
N PHE A 110 10.09 7.35 6.36
CA PHE A 110 9.61 6.16 7.06
C PHE A 110 8.19 6.38 7.63
N GLU A 111 7.97 7.53 8.26
CA GLU A 111 6.72 7.89 8.93
C GLU A 111 5.57 8.03 7.92
N THR A 112 5.81 8.74 6.82
CA THR A 112 4.85 8.93 5.74
C THR A 112 4.54 7.61 5.05
N ALA A 113 5.54 6.77 4.76
CA ALA A 113 5.29 5.46 4.16
C ALA A 113 4.44 4.55 5.05
N THR A 114 4.78 4.47 6.34
CA THR A 114 4.03 3.72 7.34
C THR A 114 2.60 4.24 7.44
N SER A 115 2.43 5.55 7.57
CA SER A 115 1.13 6.21 7.69
C SER A 115 0.27 6.02 6.44
N THR A 116 0.87 6.07 5.25
CA THR A 116 0.18 5.83 3.96
C THR A 116 -0.45 4.44 3.94
N VAL A 117 0.31 3.40 4.27
CA VAL A 117 -0.19 2.02 4.32
C VAL A 117 -1.32 1.88 5.34
N VAL A 118 -1.13 2.41 6.56
CA VAL A 118 -2.14 2.37 7.61
C VAL A 118 -3.44 3.07 7.17
N GLN A 119 -3.34 4.24 6.55
CA GLN A 119 -4.50 5.00 6.09
C GLN A 119 -5.25 4.31 4.95
N ILE A 120 -4.55 3.72 3.98
CA ILE A 120 -5.16 2.94 2.90
C ILE A 120 -5.93 1.74 3.48
N VAL A 121 -5.29 0.98 4.37
CA VAL A 121 -5.91 -0.19 5.00
C VAL A 121 -7.13 0.21 5.83
N ARG A 122 -7.01 1.23 6.69
CA ARG A 122 -8.14 1.74 7.48
C ARG A 122 -9.30 2.21 6.60
N SER A 123 -9.00 2.81 5.44
CA SER A 123 -10.02 3.26 4.48
C SER A 123 -10.89 2.13 3.96
N LEU A 124 -10.26 1.01 3.62
CA LEU A 124 -10.98 -0.15 3.14
C LEU A 124 -11.64 -0.91 4.31
N ALA A 125 -10.95 -1.03 5.44
CA ALA A 125 -11.43 -1.74 6.62
C ALA A 125 -12.67 -1.09 7.26
N ALA A 126 -12.86 0.22 7.07
CA ALA A 126 -14.06 0.94 7.50
C ALA A 126 -15.36 0.39 6.87
N TYR A 127 -15.26 -0.29 5.73
CA TYR A 127 -16.41 -0.87 5.04
C TYR A 127 -16.63 -2.36 5.34
N GLY A 128 -15.70 -3.02 6.04
CA GLY A 128 -15.86 -4.44 6.40
C GLY A 128 -14.54 -5.20 6.56
N PRO A 129 -13.68 -5.28 5.52
CA PRO A 129 -12.56 -6.21 5.48
C PRO A 129 -11.62 -6.07 6.67
N LYS A 130 -11.17 -7.22 7.21
CA LYS A 130 -10.19 -7.27 8.30
C LYS A 130 -8.89 -7.98 7.92
N ARG A 131 -8.76 -8.42 6.66
CA ARG A 131 -7.63 -9.21 6.16
C ARG A 131 -7.01 -8.54 4.95
N PHE A 132 -5.77 -8.12 5.11
CA PHE A 132 -5.00 -7.41 4.09
C PHE A 132 -3.68 -8.12 3.84
N TYR A 133 -3.29 -8.18 2.57
CA TYR A 133 -2.01 -8.74 2.13
C TYR A 133 -1.32 -7.76 1.19
N ILE A 134 -0.11 -7.30 1.53
CA ILE A 134 0.69 -6.48 0.64
C ILE A 134 1.63 -7.36 -0.19
N VAL A 135 1.51 -7.27 -1.52
CA VAL A 135 2.54 -7.80 -2.44
C VAL A 135 3.69 -6.80 -2.44
N ASN A 136 4.65 -7.02 -1.56
CA ASN A 136 5.79 -6.15 -1.34
C ASN A 136 6.96 -6.56 -2.23
N ILE A 137 7.35 -5.70 -3.17
CA ILE A 137 8.43 -5.98 -4.13
C ILE A 137 9.82 -5.62 -3.59
N GLY A 138 9.92 -4.77 -2.56
CA GLY A 138 11.19 -4.26 -2.05
C GLY A 138 11.55 -4.75 -0.66
N VAL A 139 12.84 -4.92 -0.37
CA VAL A 139 13.32 -5.18 1.00
C VAL A 139 13.25 -3.90 1.85
N SER A 140 13.53 -2.73 1.28
CA SER A 140 13.60 -1.45 1.99
C SER A 140 12.29 -1.03 2.67
N THR A 141 11.13 -1.42 2.14
CA THR A 141 9.79 -1.14 2.69
C THR A 141 9.45 -1.98 3.92
N THR A 142 10.14 -3.12 4.12
CA THR A 142 9.84 -4.09 5.18
C THR A 142 9.71 -3.45 6.57
N PRO A 143 10.62 -2.57 7.03
CA PRO A 143 10.49 -1.92 8.33
C PRO A 143 9.21 -1.09 8.48
N THR A 144 8.81 -0.36 7.43
CA THR A 144 7.55 0.43 7.44
C THR A 144 6.32 -0.46 7.52
N LEU A 145 6.34 -1.61 6.81
CA LEU A 145 5.26 -2.58 6.82
C LEU A 145 5.14 -3.32 8.15
N VAL A 146 6.26 -3.63 8.82
CA VAL A 146 6.25 -4.20 10.18
C VAL A 146 5.55 -3.24 11.14
N THR A 147 5.90 -1.95 11.10
CA THR A 147 5.26 -0.95 11.97
C THR A 147 3.79 -0.80 11.65
N ALA A 148 3.43 -0.69 10.36
CA ALA A 148 2.03 -0.59 9.94
C ALA A 148 1.20 -1.81 10.38
N ALA A 149 1.73 -3.02 10.23
CA ALA A 149 1.07 -4.25 10.64
C ALA A 149 0.86 -4.31 12.16
N LYS A 150 1.84 -3.87 12.95
CA LYS A 150 1.69 -3.77 14.41
C LYS A 150 0.58 -2.79 14.80
N THR A 151 0.56 -1.61 14.20
CA THR A 151 -0.50 -0.61 14.44
C THR A 151 -1.88 -1.15 14.12
N LEU A 152 -2.04 -1.77 12.95
CA LEU A 152 -3.34 -2.31 12.51
C LEU A 152 -3.79 -3.53 13.33
N ALA A 153 -2.85 -4.33 13.83
CA ALA A 153 -3.18 -5.45 14.71
C ALA A 153 -3.83 -4.99 16.02
N GLU A 154 -3.42 -3.84 16.56
CA GLU A 154 -4.06 -3.22 17.74
C GLU A 154 -5.50 -2.78 17.45
N GLU A 155 -5.91 -2.69 16.19
CA GLU A 155 -7.27 -2.36 15.74
C GLU A 155 -8.08 -3.60 15.32
N GLY A 156 -7.55 -4.81 15.55
CA GLY A 156 -8.19 -6.05 15.13
C GLY A 156 -8.10 -6.33 13.63
N ILE A 157 -7.15 -5.72 12.93
CA ILE A 157 -6.92 -5.88 11.49
C ILE A 157 -5.64 -6.69 11.25
N VAL A 158 -5.73 -7.70 10.39
CA VAL A 158 -4.57 -8.43 9.88
C VAL A 158 -4.00 -7.67 8.68
N LEU A 159 -2.74 -7.24 8.79
CA LEU A 159 -1.92 -6.86 7.65
C LEU A 159 -0.71 -7.78 7.57
N TYR A 160 -0.65 -8.57 6.51
CA TYR A 160 0.50 -9.41 6.18
C TYR A 160 1.14 -8.95 4.86
N PHE A 161 2.35 -9.41 4.57
CA PHE A 161 3.07 -8.98 3.37
C PHE A 161 4.18 -9.95 3.01
N SER A 162 4.52 -10.01 1.72
CA SER A 162 5.64 -10.81 1.21
C SER A 162 6.98 -10.28 1.71
N ARG A 163 7.91 -11.19 1.99
CA ARG A 163 9.29 -10.85 2.33
C ARG A 163 10.24 -11.81 1.63
N TYR A 164 11.14 -11.24 0.82
CA TYR A 164 12.11 -12.01 0.04
C TYR A 164 13.07 -12.84 0.91
N ASP A 165 13.24 -12.49 2.19
CA ASP A 165 14.09 -13.24 3.13
C ASP A 165 13.42 -14.49 3.73
N ARG A 166 12.11 -14.69 3.54
CA ARG A 166 11.43 -15.90 4.00
C ARG A 166 11.78 -17.09 3.12
N GLN A 167 11.93 -18.25 3.75
CA GLN A 167 12.34 -19.50 3.10
C GLN A 167 11.48 -19.86 1.87
N GLY A 168 10.17 -19.64 1.91
CA GLY A 168 9.28 -19.94 0.79
C GLY A 168 9.64 -19.16 -0.48
N PHE A 169 9.91 -17.85 -0.37
CA PHE A 169 10.30 -17.03 -1.51
C PHE A 169 11.73 -17.34 -1.98
N VAL A 170 12.66 -17.61 -1.04
CA VAL A 170 14.01 -18.06 -1.37
C VAL A 170 13.96 -19.35 -2.20
N GLN A 171 13.15 -20.33 -1.78
CA GLN A 171 12.96 -21.60 -2.50
C GLN A 171 12.25 -21.42 -3.84
N ALA A 172 11.29 -20.47 -3.92
CA ALA A 172 10.59 -20.18 -5.15
C ALA A 172 11.53 -19.61 -6.24
N GLU A 173 12.55 -18.85 -5.86
CA GLU A 173 13.48 -18.20 -6.78
C GLU A 173 14.76 -19.00 -7.06
N GLN A 174 15.25 -19.75 -6.07
CA GLN A 174 16.55 -20.44 -6.14
C GLN A 174 16.74 -21.30 -7.42
N PRO A 175 15.74 -22.05 -7.92
CA PRO A 175 15.91 -22.87 -9.12
C PRO A 175 16.22 -22.09 -10.40
N PHE A 176 15.95 -20.77 -10.41
CA PHE A 176 16.08 -19.91 -11.58
C PHE A 176 17.31 -19.01 -11.53
N ARG A 177 18.04 -19.02 -10.42
CA ARG A 177 19.28 -18.26 -10.24
C ARG A 177 20.47 -19.08 -10.73
N THR A 178 21.34 -18.44 -11.52
CA THR A 178 22.61 -19.06 -11.92
C THR A 178 23.65 -18.95 -10.81
N ARG A 179 23.55 -17.90 -9.97
CA ARG A 179 24.46 -17.65 -8.85
C ARG A 179 23.70 -17.57 -7.54
N SER A 180 24.35 -17.95 -6.45
CA SER A 180 23.73 -17.91 -5.11
C SER A 180 23.49 -16.48 -4.61
N TYR A 181 24.35 -15.54 -5.01
CA TYR A 181 24.22 -14.14 -4.62
C TYR A 181 23.28 -13.38 -5.56
N SER A 182 22.36 -12.64 -4.96
CA SER A 182 21.26 -11.89 -5.57
C SER A 182 20.97 -10.69 -4.66
N GLY A 183 20.47 -9.61 -5.24
CA GLY A 183 20.33 -8.34 -4.54
C GLY A 183 19.37 -7.41 -5.26
N HIS A 184 19.90 -6.53 -6.09
CA HIS A 184 19.13 -5.46 -6.72
C HIS A 184 19.52 -5.28 -8.18
N ALA A 185 18.53 -5.02 -9.04
CA ALA A 185 18.65 -5.00 -10.49
C ALA A 185 19.35 -6.25 -11.03
N ASP A 186 19.14 -7.38 -10.36
CA ASP A 186 19.95 -8.57 -10.54
C ASP A 186 19.40 -9.49 -11.64
N GLU A 187 19.88 -10.73 -11.67
CA GLU A 187 19.48 -11.74 -12.64
C GLU A 187 17.96 -11.92 -12.71
N LEU A 188 17.25 -11.98 -11.57
CA LEU A 188 15.83 -12.27 -11.55
C LEU A 188 14.97 -11.04 -11.79
N GLU A 189 15.29 -9.88 -11.20
CA GLU A 189 14.56 -8.63 -11.51
C GLU A 189 14.67 -8.31 -13.01
N SER A 190 15.87 -8.45 -13.57
CA SER A 190 16.08 -8.25 -15.01
C SER A 190 15.32 -9.28 -15.86
N SER A 191 15.31 -10.55 -15.43
CA SER A 191 14.56 -11.61 -16.12
C SER A 191 13.06 -11.36 -16.08
N ASN A 192 12.53 -10.89 -14.95
CA ASN A 192 11.13 -10.55 -14.77
C ASN A 192 10.72 -9.45 -15.76
N LEU A 193 11.53 -8.39 -15.89
CA LEU A 193 11.22 -7.28 -16.79
C LEU A 193 11.35 -7.67 -18.27
N LEU A 194 12.29 -8.56 -18.61
CA LEU A 194 12.34 -9.17 -19.95
C LEU A 194 11.08 -9.97 -20.29
N ALA A 195 10.40 -10.56 -19.30
CA ALA A 195 9.15 -11.27 -19.49
C ALA A 195 7.93 -10.35 -19.54
N LEU A 196 7.93 -9.25 -18.77
CA LEU A 196 6.80 -8.32 -18.63
C LEU A 196 6.78 -7.21 -19.68
N ARG A 197 7.90 -6.53 -19.87
CA ARG A 197 8.08 -5.32 -20.70
C ARG A 197 9.46 -5.30 -21.35
N PRO A 198 9.76 -6.28 -22.24
CA PRO A 198 11.06 -6.34 -22.91
C PRO A 198 11.38 -5.09 -23.72
N ASP A 199 10.36 -4.34 -24.14
CA ASP A 199 10.48 -3.06 -24.84
C ASP A 199 11.11 -1.94 -23.98
N LEU A 200 11.13 -2.10 -22.66
CA LEU A 200 11.75 -1.16 -21.72
C LEU A 200 13.13 -1.62 -21.21
N VAL A 201 13.62 -2.78 -21.64
CA VAL A 201 14.87 -3.38 -21.16
C VAL A 201 15.96 -3.27 -22.20
N ASP A 202 17.11 -2.70 -21.82
CA ASP A 202 18.29 -2.62 -22.67
C ASP A 202 19.41 -3.52 -22.13
N MET A 203 19.36 -4.81 -22.48
CA MET A 203 20.33 -5.79 -22.02
C MET A 203 21.77 -5.50 -22.47
N SER A 204 22.00 -4.62 -23.45
CA SER A 204 23.36 -4.20 -23.82
C SER A 204 24.07 -3.42 -22.70
N LYS A 205 23.29 -2.88 -21.76
CA LYS A 205 23.78 -2.16 -20.57
C LYS A 205 23.83 -3.03 -19.31
N ALA A 206 23.33 -4.25 -19.36
CA ALA A 206 23.29 -5.13 -18.20
C ALA A 206 24.71 -5.65 -17.88
N VAL A 207 25.15 -5.46 -16.65
CA VAL A 207 26.47 -5.93 -16.17
C VAL A 207 26.32 -6.75 -14.89
N ASN A 208 27.34 -7.53 -14.57
CA ASN A 208 27.43 -8.22 -13.29
C ASN A 208 28.22 -7.34 -12.32
N ASP A 209 27.59 -6.92 -11.23
CA ASP A 209 28.21 -6.11 -10.19
C ASP A 209 27.77 -6.63 -8.82
N SER A 210 28.70 -7.22 -8.08
CA SER A 210 28.49 -7.69 -6.71
C SER A 210 29.32 -6.90 -5.69
N SER A 211 29.72 -5.68 -6.02
CA SER A 211 30.51 -4.79 -5.16
C SER A 211 29.83 -4.44 -3.83
N MET A 212 28.51 -4.65 -3.76
CA MET A 212 27.65 -4.42 -2.61
C MET A 212 27.42 -5.66 -1.73
N LYS A 213 28.01 -6.81 -2.09
CA LYS A 213 27.89 -8.04 -1.31
C LYS A 213 28.42 -7.86 0.12
N GLY A 214 27.55 -8.12 1.10
CA GLY A 214 27.87 -8.03 2.53
C GLY A 214 27.95 -6.60 3.08
N LYS A 215 27.63 -5.58 2.28
CA LYS A 215 27.60 -4.18 2.72
C LYS A 215 26.17 -3.78 3.10
N SER A 216 26.06 -2.94 4.13
CA SER A 216 24.83 -2.28 4.53
C SER A 216 24.90 -0.78 4.25
N GLY A 217 23.75 -0.13 4.09
CA GLY A 217 23.65 1.31 3.86
C GLY A 217 23.32 1.69 2.41
N GLY A 218 23.27 2.99 2.14
CA GLY A 218 22.88 3.52 0.83
C GLY A 218 23.93 3.29 -0.24
N MET A 219 23.47 3.03 -1.46
CA MET A 219 24.29 2.95 -2.66
C MET A 219 24.43 4.34 -3.28
N THR A 220 25.56 4.58 -3.94
CA THR A 220 25.85 5.86 -4.59
C THR A 220 26.66 5.66 -5.87
N PRO A 221 26.31 6.35 -6.97
CA PRO A 221 27.09 6.29 -8.21
C PRO A 221 28.40 7.10 -8.14
N VAL A 222 28.57 7.91 -7.09
CA VAL A 222 29.75 8.75 -6.86
C VAL A 222 30.31 8.55 -5.46
N MET A 223 31.62 8.74 -5.28
CA MET A 223 32.26 8.66 -3.98
C MET A 223 31.77 9.78 -3.07
N ILE A 224 31.05 9.42 -2.00
CA ILE A 224 30.61 10.33 -0.95
C ILE A 224 30.91 9.72 0.41
N ALA A 225 31.23 10.55 1.40
CA ALA A 225 31.48 10.08 2.76
C ALA A 225 30.26 9.31 3.31
N GLY A 226 30.49 8.08 3.80
CA GLY A 226 29.44 7.22 4.36
C GLY A 226 28.52 6.52 3.34
N GLY A 227 28.72 6.73 2.03
CA GLY A 227 28.00 6.01 0.99
C GLY A 227 28.81 4.83 0.46
N ASN A 228 28.12 3.76 0.03
CA ASN A 228 28.77 2.66 -0.65
C ASN A 228 28.83 2.92 -2.16
N LEU A 229 30.04 3.10 -2.71
CA LEU A 229 30.22 3.29 -4.15
C LEU A 229 29.72 2.07 -4.92
N ASN A 230 28.81 2.32 -5.83
CA ASN A 230 28.29 1.37 -6.80
C ASN A 230 27.90 2.16 -8.06
N THR A 231 28.80 2.21 -9.04
CA THR A 231 28.62 3.05 -10.24
C THR A 231 27.58 2.49 -11.20
N SER A 232 27.35 1.17 -11.16
CA SER A 232 26.39 0.49 -12.03
C SER A 232 24.95 0.61 -11.55
N GLY A 233 24.71 0.83 -10.26
CA GLY A 233 23.38 0.66 -9.65
C GLY A 233 22.97 -0.80 -9.43
N ILE A 234 23.77 -1.75 -9.93
CA ILE A 234 23.46 -3.18 -9.89
C ILE A 234 24.11 -3.82 -8.67
N ASN A 235 23.36 -4.72 -8.03
CA ASN A 235 23.85 -5.59 -6.98
C ASN A 235 23.45 -7.05 -7.25
N GLY A 236 24.16 -7.69 -8.18
CA GLY A 236 23.93 -9.05 -8.62
C GLY A 236 24.42 -9.28 -10.05
N TYR A 237 23.85 -10.30 -10.71
CA TYR A 237 24.32 -10.79 -12.00
C TYR A 237 23.32 -10.54 -13.14
N ALA A 238 23.05 -9.26 -13.44
CA ALA A 238 22.04 -8.86 -14.42
C ALA A 238 22.27 -9.46 -15.82
N ALA A 239 23.53 -9.62 -16.24
CA ALA A 239 23.87 -10.15 -17.57
C ALA A 239 23.46 -11.63 -17.77
N LEU A 240 23.10 -12.34 -16.70
CA LEU A 240 22.63 -13.74 -16.75
C LEU A 240 21.11 -13.84 -16.96
N ALA A 241 20.41 -12.72 -17.05
CA ALA A 241 18.98 -12.67 -17.17
C ALA A 241 18.47 -13.24 -18.50
N THR A 242 17.31 -13.90 -18.45
CA THR A 242 16.63 -14.42 -19.64
C THR A 242 15.12 -14.30 -19.48
N VAL A 243 14.40 -14.17 -20.60
CA VAL A 243 12.93 -14.16 -20.61
C VAL A 243 12.35 -15.40 -19.93
N GLU A 244 12.97 -16.57 -20.15
CA GLU A 244 12.49 -17.85 -19.62
C GLU A 244 12.60 -17.93 -18.09
N LYS A 245 13.70 -17.44 -17.52
CA LYS A 245 13.86 -17.31 -16.05
C LYS A 245 12.79 -16.39 -15.48
N GLY A 246 12.45 -15.29 -16.17
CA GLY A 246 11.42 -14.36 -15.73
C GLY A 246 10.05 -15.02 -15.67
N ARG A 247 9.63 -15.68 -16.75
CA ARG A 247 8.33 -16.37 -16.81
C ARG A 247 8.21 -17.43 -15.71
N LYS A 248 9.19 -18.32 -15.59
CA LYS A 248 9.14 -19.42 -14.61
C LYS A 248 9.32 -18.93 -13.18
N GLY A 249 10.24 -17.99 -12.96
CA GLY A 249 10.50 -17.38 -11.66
C GLY A 249 9.30 -16.63 -11.13
N MET A 250 8.69 -15.76 -11.93
CA MET A 250 7.47 -15.04 -11.53
C MET A 250 6.31 -15.98 -11.22
N ALA A 251 6.08 -17.01 -12.05
CA ALA A 251 5.04 -18.00 -11.77
C ALA A 251 5.30 -18.78 -10.47
N SER A 252 6.56 -19.10 -10.18
CA SER A 252 6.97 -19.76 -8.93
C SER A 252 6.77 -18.85 -7.72
N PHE A 253 7.22 -17.60 -7.80
CA PHE A 253 7.06 -16.61 -6.75
C PHE A 253 5.58 -16.29 -6.49
N ALA A 254 4.76 -16.19 -7.54
CA ALA A 254 3.32 -15.97 -7.43
C ALA A 254 2.60 -17.12 -6.69
N LYS A 255 3.03 -18.38 -6.87
CA LYS A 255 2.49 -19.50 -6.10
C LYS A 255 2.74 -19.33 -4.60
N GLU A 256 3.91 -18.82 -4.22
CA GLU A 256 4.23 -18.54 -2.82
C GLU A 256 3.42 -17.36 -2.27
N LEU A 257 3.26 -16.28 -3.05
CA LEU A 257 2.34 -15.17 -2.69
C LEU A 257 0.93 -15.68 -2.42
N ILE A 258 0.41 -16.52 -3.32
CA ILE A 258 -0.91 -17.13 -3.21
C ILE A 258 -1.02 -18.01 -1.97
N ARG A 259 0.01 -18.79 -1.64
CA ARG A 259 0.05 -19.61 -0.43
C ARG A 259 -0.05 -18.77 0.83
N GLU A 260 0.66 -17.64 0.88
CA GLU A 260 0.55 -16.70 2.01
C GLU A 260 -0.83 -16.02 2.06
N ILE A 261 -1.41 -15.64 0.92
CA ILE A 261 -2.76 -15.07 0.83
C ILE A 261 -3.81 -16.07 1.35
N ASP A 262 -3.71 -17.35 0.97
CA ASP A 262 -4.61 -18.39 1.44
C ASP A 262 -4.51 -18.56 2.97
N SER A 263 -3.29 -18.54 3.52
CA SER A 263 -3.08 -18.56 4.98
C SER A 263 -3.73 -17.37 5.69
N VAL A 264 -3.56 -16.17 5.14
CA VAL A 264 -4.19 -14.94 5.66
C VAL A 264 -5.71 -15.04 5.62
N SER A 265 -6.29 -15.62 4.56
CA SER A 265 -7.74 -15.75 4.42
C SER A 265 -8.40 -16.53 5.56
N THR A 266 -7.66 -17.46 6.17
CA THR A 266 -8.17 -18.34 7.24
C THR A 266 -7.63 -18.01 8.63
N CYS A 267 -6.68 -17.08 8.76
CA CYS A 267 -6.05 -16.81 10.05
C CYS A 267 -7.02 -16.14 11.03
N ALA A 268 -6.75 -16.34 12.32
CA ALA A 268 -7.47 -15.67 13.39
C ALA A 268 -7.19 -14.16 13.35
N LEU A 269 -8.23 -13.35 13.53
CA LEU A 269 -8.08 -11.90 13.65
C LEU A 269 -7.42 -11.57 14.99
N PRO A 270 -6.53 -10.55 15.04
CA PRO A 270 -5.97 -10.07 16.30
C PRO A 270 -7.09 -9.46 17.16
N LYS A 271 -6.87 -9.45 18.47
CA LYS A 271 -7.79 -8.78 19.40
C LYS A 271 -7.50 -7.28 19.35
N ALA A 272 -8.52 -6.49 19.06
CA ALA A 272 -8.43 -5.04 19.17
C ALA A 272 -8.10 -4.64 20.63
N VAL A 273 -7.20 -3.69 20.78
CA VAL A 273 -6.80 -3.14 22.08
C VAL A 273 -7.79 -2.05 22.46
N ASP A 274 -8.41 -2.18 23.62
CA ASP A 274 -9.25 -1.12 24.18
C ASP A 274 -8.37 0.07 24.62
N ARG A 275 -8.47 1.18 23.89
CA ARG A 275 -7.75 2.42 24.19
C ARG A 275 -8.61 3.48 24.87
N THR A 276 -9.84 3.15 25.26
CA THR A 276 -10.79 4.12 25.85
C THR A 276 -10.17 4.88 27.04
N ALA A 277 -9.36 4.20 27.87
CA ALA A 277 -8.69 4.80 29.02
C ALA A 277 -7.56 5.79 28.67
N LEU A 278 -6.89 5.64 27.52
CA LEU A 278 -5.82 6.56 27.07
C LEU A 278 -6.35 7.94 26.66
N TYR A 279 -7.65 8.01 26.40
CA TYR A 279 -8.36 9.15 25.84
C TYR A 279 -9.44 9.66 26.81
N ALA A 280 -9.24 9.57 28.13
CA ALA A 280 -10.24 9.98 29.11
C ALA A 280 -10.40 11.50 29.35
N ALA A 281 -9.66 12.37 28.65
CA ALA A 281 -9.62 13.81 28.97
C ALA A 281 -10.94 14.57 28.70
N TYR A 282 -11.73 14.12 27.72
CA TYR A 282 -13.13 14.48 27.55
C TYR A 282 -13.89 13.19 27.21
N VAL A 283 -15.10 13.01 27.73
CA VAL A 283 -15.95 11.88 27.39
C VAL A 283 -17.38 12.40 27.39
N GLY A 284 -17.91 12.65 26.20
CA GLY A 284 -19.35 12.80 26.01
C GLY A 284 -19.77 11.87 24.88
N ASN A 285 -20.77 11.05 25.14
CA ASN A 285 -21.23 10.05 24.21
C ASN A 285 -22.30 10.68 23.31
N TYR A 286 -22.04 10.75 22.01
CA TYR A 286 -23.10 10.97 21.03
C TYR A 286 -23.41 9.65 20.36
N VAL A 287 -24.66 9.23 20.44
CA VAL A 287 -25.18 8.06 19.71
C VAL A 287 -26.05 8.59 18.59
N ASP A 288 -25.65 8.31 17.34
CA ASP A 288 -26.47 8.69 16.19
C ASP A 288 -27.73 7.80 16.08
N LYS A 289 -28.61 8.10 15.12
CA LYS A 289 -29.85 7.33 14.90
C LYS A 289 -29.61 5.83 14.59
N SER A 290 -28.38 5.44 14.23
CA SER A 290 -27.99 4.07 13.93
C SER A 290 -27.39 3.32 15.13
N GLY A 291 -27.27 3.97 16.30
CA GLY A 291 -26.66 3.39 17.48
C GLY A 291 -25.14 3.55 17.54
N THR A 292 -24.55 4.36 16.66
CA THR A 292 -23.10 4.52 16.61
C THR A 292 -22.62 5.59 17.58
N GLU A 293 -21.67 5.24 18.46
CA GLU A 293 -21.11 6.12 19.48
C GLU A 293 -19.88 6.91 19.00
N LEU A 294 -19.88 8.23 19.22
CA LEU A 294 -18.73 9.12 19.09
C LEU A 294 -18.18 9.48 20.48
N VAL A 295 -16.88 9.27 20.69
CA VAL A 295 -16.12 9.68 21.89
C VAL A 295 -15.00 10.63 21.46
N ILE A 296 -14.82 11.76 22.14
CA ILE A 296 -13.81 12.79 21.80
C ILE A 296 -12.88 13.00 22.98
N SER A 297 -11.56 13.05 22.76
CA SER A 297 -10.55 13.28 23.78
C SER A 297 -9.40 14.16 23.31
N GLN A 298 -8.75 14.87 24.22
CA GLN A 298 -7.59 15.70 23.90
C GLN A 298 -6.38 15.29 24.74
N LYS A 299 -5.22 15.12 24.12
CA LYS A 299 -3.94 14.92 24.80
C LYS A 299 -2.81 15.56 24.01
N ASP A 300 -1.93 16.30 24.67
CA ASP A 300 -0.77 16.97 24.06
C ASP A 300 -1.13 17.83 22.84
N ASN A 301 -2.21 18.62 22.94
CA ASN A 301 -2.80 19.42 21.84
C ASN A 301 -3.26 18.62 20.61
N LYS A 302 -3.35 17.29 20.70
CA LYS A 302 -3.95 16.44 19.68
C LYS A 302 -5.35 16.01 20.10
N LEU A 303 -6.28 16.12 19.17
CA LEU A 303 -7.65 15.64 19.32
C LEU A 303 -7.72 14.19 18.83
N TYR A 304 -8.25 13.31 19.67
CA TYR A 304 -8.54 11.92 19.37
C TYR A 304 -10.05 11.77 19.37
N PHE A 305 -10.60 11.03 18.41
CA PHE A 305 -12.00 10.67 18.45
C PHE A 305 -12.17 9.22 18.03
N LEU A 306 -13.02 8.51 18.79
CA LEU A 306 -13.40 7.15 18.51
C LEU A 306 -14.78 7.16 17.89
N TRP A 307 -14.92 6.52 16.73
CA TRP A 307 -16.21 6.24 16.10
C TRP A 307 -16.50 4.76 16.27
N ASN A 308 -17.53 4.42 17.04
CA ASN A 308 -17.83 3.04 17.43
C ASN A 308 -16.63 2.31 18.05
N LYS A 309 -15.92 2.98 18.98
CA LYS A 309 -14.69 2.47 19.62
C LYS A 309 -13.47 2.30 18.69
N ILE A 310 -13.56 2.73 17.42
CA ILE A 310 -12.45 2.71 16.46
C ILE A 310 -11.83 4.10 16.38
N ASP A 311 -10.52 4.19 16.56
CA ASP A 311 -9.77 5.43 16.35
C ASP A 311 -9.77 5.82 14.86
N THR A 312 -10.51 6.88 14.54
CA THR A 312 -10.67 7.40 13.18
C THR A 312 -9.98 8.75 13.00
N SER A 313 -9.11 9.14 13.93
CA SER A 313 -8.36 10.42 13.92
C SER A 313 -7.59 10.71 12.63
N ASN A 314 -7.25 9.67 11.85
CA ASN A 314 -6.60 9.80 10.55
C ASN A 314 -7.56 9.79 9.34
N PHE A 315 -8.87 9.58 9.54
CA PHE A 315 -9.86 9.52 8.47
C PHE A 315 -10.53 10.87 8.21
N PHE A 316 -10.92 11.54 9.30
CA PHE A 316 -11.36 12.93 9.29
C PHE A 316 -10.36 13.71 10.11
N HIS A 317 -9.22 14.04 9.49
CA HIS A 317 -8.27 14.91 10.15
C HIS A 317 -9.01 16.21 10.50
N LEU A 318 -9.13 16.47 11.80
CA LEU A 318 -9.70 17.69 12.30
C LEU A 318 -8.61 18.76 12.27
N TYR A 319 -8.71 19.69 11.34
CA TYR A 319 -7.87 20.88 11.26
C TYR A 319 -8.19 21.79 12.45
N GLN A 320 -7.15 22.28 13.12
CA GLN A 320 -7.33 23.29 14.16
C GLN A 320 -7.48 24.67 13.50
N ASP A 321 -8.71 25.13 13.32
CA ASP A 321 -9.00 26.45 12.74
C ASP A 321 -8.77 27.59 13.74
N ALA A 322 -8.88 27.28 15.04
CA ALA A 322 -8.61 28.19 16.15
C ALA A 322 -8.19 27.39 17.39
N PRO A 323 -7.63 28.01 18.45
CA PRO A 323 -7.17 27.30 19.64
C PRO A 323 -8.17 26.27 20.20
N ASP A 324 -9.46 26.61 20.14
CA ASP A 324 -10.56 25.79 20.65
C ASP A 324 -11.49 25.27 19.55
N ASN A 325 -11.18 25.48 18.26
CA ASN A 325 -12.02 25.05 17.14
C ASN A 325 -11.29 24.06 16.24
N PHE A 326 -11.90 22.90 16.05
CA PHE A 326 -11.40 21.81 15.24
C PHE A 326 -12.45 21.44 14.20
N SER A 327 -12.11 21.47 12.91
CA SER A 327 -13.04 21.20 11.82
C SER A 327 -12.52 20.16 10.84
N SER A 328 -13.44 19.45 10.21
CA SER A 328 -13.18 18.60 9.04
C SER A 328 -14.39 18.73 8.12
N MET A 329 -14.35 18.08 6.96
CA MET A 329 -15.46 18.08 6.01
C MET A 329 -16.82 17.70 6.63
N ASN A 330 -16.85 16.86 7.68
CA ASN A 330 -18.09 16.34 8.26
C ASN A 330 -18.27 16.54 9.77
N LEU A 331 -17.23 17.00 10.48
CA LEU A 331 -17.25 17.15 11.93
C LEU A 331 -16.62 18.50 12.32
N ASN A 332 -17.36 19.31 13.06
CA ASN A 332 -16.87 20.51 13.73
C ASN A 332 -16.94 20.30 15.23
N VAL A 333 -15.90 20.71 15.96
CA VAL A 333 -15.79 20.60 17.42
C VAL A 333 -15.27 21.93 17.95
N LEU A 334 -16.09 22.62 18.75
CA LEU A 334 -15.75 23.85 19.45
C LEU A 334 -15.68 23.57 20.96
N PHE A 335 -14.48 23.62 21.53
CA PHE A 335 -14.27 23.49 22.97
C PHE A 335 -14.66 24.77 23.71
N ILE A 336 -15.36 24.62 24.84
CA ILE A 336 -15.83 25.74 25.65
C ILE A 336 -15.11 25.70 27.00
N ARG A 337 -14.44 26.82 27.31
CA ARG A 337 -13.74 27.06 28.59
C ARG A 337 -14.65 27.76 29.58
N ASN A 338 -14.45 27.46 30.87
CA ASN A 338 -15.03 28.20 31.98
C ASN A 338 -14.14 29.40 32.36
N ASP A 339 -14.56 30.18 33.35
CA ASP A 339 -13.84 31.38 33.84
C ASP A 339 -12.43 31.07 34.40
N ALA A 340 -12.14 29.80 34.70
CA ALA A 340 -10.83 29.32 35.13
C ALA A 340 -9.98 28.78 33.95
N GLU A 341 -10.35 29.08 32.71
CA GLU A 341 -9.72 28.61 31.46
C GLU A 341 -9.74 27.09 31.25
N GLN A 342 -10.57 26.38 32.03
CA GLN A 342 -10.71 24.93 31.94
C GLN A 342 -11.82 24.58 30.95
N VAL A 343 -11.51 23.72 29.98
CA VAL A 343 -12.51 23.17 29.08
C VAL A 343 -13.41 22.21 29.87
N THR A 344 -14.73 22.44 29.80
CA THR A 344 -15.74 21.66 30.53
C THR A 344 -16.74 20.96 29.62
N LYS A 345 -16.89 21.45 28.38
CA LYS A 345 -17.76 20.88 27.35
C LYS A 345 -17.26 21.26 25.95
N ALA A 346 -17.74 20.55 24.94
CA ALA A 346 -17.54 20.89 23.53
C ALA A 346 -18.89 20.91 22.80
N TRP A 347 -19.09 21.90 21.95
CA TRP A 347 -20.17 21.91 20.96
C TRP A 347 -19.68 21.17 19.72
N CYS A 348 -20.48 20.22 19.23
CA CYS A 348 -20.13 19.41 18.07
C CYS A 348 -21.19 19.54 16.98
N GLN A 349 -20.77 19.46 15.73
CA GLN A 349 -21.66 19.32 14.58
C GLN A 349 -21.16 18.20 13.69
N PHE A 350 -21.96 17.14 13.52
CA PHE A 350 -21.65 16.03 12.61
C PHE A 350 -22.71 15.94 11.51
N ARG A 351 -22.30 16.05 10.24
CA ARG A 351 -23.19 15.96 9.06
C ARG A 351 -24.47 16.80 9.20
N GLY A 352 -24.33 18.04 9.69
CA GLY A 352 -25.44 18.98 9.87
C GLY A 352 -26.25 18.81 11.17
N THR A 353 -25.96 17.79 12.00
CA THR A 353 -26.60 17.61 13.32
C THR A 353 -25.70 18.18 14.41
N SER A 354 -26.23 19.06 15.26
CA SER A 354 -25.49 19.67 16.37
C SER A 354 -25.82 19.03 17.72
N PHE A 355 -24.82 18.85 18.58
CA PHE A 355 -24.96 18.25 19.91
C PHE A 355 -23.87 18.74 20.87
N TRP A 356 -24.08 18.52 22.18
CA TRP A 356 -23.12 18.86 23.23
C TRP A 356 -22.42 17.61 23.77
N VAL A 357 -21.12 17.73 24.01
CA VAL A 357 -20.27 16.72 24.65
C VAL A 357 -19.75 17.34 25.94
N THR A 358 -20.05 16.75 27.10
CA THR A 358 -19.56 17.25 28.40
C THR A 358 -18.33 16.49 28.85
N LYS A 359 -17.42 17.12 29.61
CA LYS A 359 -16.33 16.41 30.27
C LYS A 359 -16.90 15.48 31.35
N SER A 360 -16.57 14.19 31.32
CA SER A 360 -16.87 13.29 32.43
C SER A 360 -16.15 13.77 33.69
N LYS A 361 -16.81 13.66 34.85
CA LYS A 361 -16.22 14.03 36.16
C LYS A 361 -14.98 13.22 36.48
#